data_AF-A0A2N1NWV0-F1
#
_entry.id   AF-A0A2N1NWV0-F1
#
_cell.length_a   1.000
_cell.length_b   1.000
_cell.length_c   1.000
_cell.angle_alpha   90.00
_cell.angle_beta   90.00
_cell.angle_gamma   90.00
#
_symmetry.space_group_name_H-M   'P 1'
#
loop_
_entity.id
_entity.type
_entity.pdbx_description
1 polymer ?
#
loop_
_entity_poly.entity_id
_entity_poly.type
_entity_poly.pdbx_seq_one_letter_code
_entity_poly.pdbx_strand_id
1 'polypeptide(L)'
;MQGFGILFAGVVSLVTLLAFRPLILSNSQNLDYVWRIIIGVDVQGNVDKAAHNIKFALEQGKYIKKGEIESEYRIVIQKATWKDFIHHFGQWENGKVLLGTSVTWFAHDIAYYGIGLNNAIILEAIGYVKTDDAYQSLFNISIGNIVITLMGTIPGYWFTVFLVDSLGRKYIQLQGFALLTIIFIIIGFGYKEIITKSIPLFIILYSLSQFFQNFGPNATTFIVPGEVFPTRYRSTCHGISAASGKLGL
;
A
#
# COMPACT_ATOMS: atom_id res chain seq x y z
N MET A 1 8.74 -0.50 -3.08
CA MET A 1 7.84 -1.46 -2.41
C MET A 1 7.40 -0.85 -1.09
N GLN A 2 6.10 -0.72 -0.84
CA GLN A 2 5.58 -0.05 0.37
C GLN A 2 5.95 -0.80 1.66
N GLY A 3 6.13 -2.13 1.59
CA GLY A 3 6.49 -2.97 2.75
C GLY A 3 7.78 -2.55 3.47
N PHE A 4 8.82 -2.13 2.75
CA PHE A 4 10.04 -1.62 3.38
C PHE A 4 9.84 -0.28 4.08
N GLY A 5 8.92 0.56 3.58
CA GLY A 5 8.56 1.82 4.24
C GLY A 5 7.86 1.56 5.59
N ILE A 6 6.91 0.62 5.61
CA ILE A 6 6.19 0.21 6.84
C ILE A 6 7.17 -0.40 7.85
N LEU A 7 8.08 -1.27 7.40
CA LEU A 7 9.10 -1.85 8.28
C LEU A 7 10.03 -0.76 8.85
N PHE A 8 10.53 0.14 8.01
CA PHE A 8 11.40 1.23 8.44
C PHE A 8 10.70 2.14 9.46
N ALA A 9 9.45 2.52 9.20
CA ALA A 9 8.65 3.32 10.12
C ALA A 9 8.48 2.61 11.48
N GLY A 10 8.24 1.29 11.48
CA GLY A 10 8.17 0.48 12.69
C GLY A 10 9.48 0.47 13.49
N VAL A 11 10.61 0.31 12.80
CA VAL A 11 11.95 0.32 13.43
C VAL A 11 12.27 1.71 14.00
N VAL A 12 12.03 2.78 13.24
CA VAL A 12 12.24 4.17 13.70
C VAL A 12 11.37 4.46 14.92
N SER A 13 10.12 4.02 14.91
CA SER A 13 9.21 4.17 16.06
C SER A 13 9.77 3.48 17.29
N LEU A 14 10.26 2.25 17.15
CA LEU A 14 10.81 1.47 18.25
C LEU A 14 12.10 2.09 18.82
N VAL A 15 13.01 2.53 17.94
CA VAL A 15 14.26 3.20 18.35
C VAL A 15 13.97 4.52 19.06
N THR A 16 13.05 5.32 18.55
CA THR A 16 12.69 6.61 19.14
C THR A 16 12.02 6.42 20.50
N LEU A 17 11.12 5.43 20.63
CA LEU A 17 10.51 5.08 21.91
C LEU A 17 11.56 4.63 22.93
N LEU A 18 12.51 3.77 22.54
CA LEU A 18 13.59 3.33 23.43
C LEU A 18 14.48 4.50 23.88
N ALA A 19 14.81 5.43 22.97
CA ALA A 19 15.64 6.59 23.28
C ALA A 19 14.95 7.56 24.26
N PHE A 20 13.64 7.76 24.11
CA PHE A 20 12.86 8.65 24.97
C PHE A 20 12.24 7.96 26.19
N ARG A 21 12.51 6.66 26.41
CA ARG A 21 11.97 5.87 27.53
C ARG A 21 12.04 6.58 28.90
N PRO A 22 13.19 7.10 29.37
CA PRO A 22 13.24 7.75 30.69
C PRO A 22 12.45 9.07 30.74
N LEU A 23 12.27 9.74 29.61
CA LEU A 23 11.53 11.01 29.50
C LEU A 23 10.02 10.78 29.38
N ILE A 24 9.59 9.69 28.75
CA ILE A 24 8.17 9.33 28.63
C ILE A 24 7.62 8.84 29.98
N LEU A 25 8.43 8.08 30.72
CA LEU A 25 8.06 7.60 32.07
C LEU A 25 7.97 8.75 33.09
N SER A 26 8.67 9.86 32.87
CA SER A 26 8.61 11.04 33.77
C SER A 26 7.49 12.01 33.40
N ASN A 27 7.17 12.18 32.13
CA ASN A 27 6.03 12.98 31.65
C ASN A 27 5.51 12.42 30.32
N SER A 28 4.24 12.00 30.32
CA SER A 28 3.57 11.46 29.14
C SER A 28 3.39 12.47 28.00
N GLN A 29 3.50 13.78 28.25
CA GLN A 29 3.49 14.80 27.19
C GLN A 29 4.72 14.75 26.30
N ASN A 30 5.82 14.13 26.75
CA ASN A 30 7.03 13.96 25.93
C ASN A 30 6.81 13.03 24.72
N LEU A 31 5.68 12.34 24.67
CA LEU A 31 5.26 11.55 23.52
C LEU A 31 5.06 12.42 22.26
N ASP A 32 4.73 13.71 22.41
CA ASP A 32 4.58 14.64 21.29
C ASP A 32 5.88 14.77 20.48
N TYR A 33 7.04 14.79 21.15
CA TYR A 33 8.34 14.83 20.49
C TYR A 33 8.59 13.55 19.68
N VAL A 34 8.20 12.39 20.21
CA VAL A 34 8.36 11.09 19.54
C VAL A 34 7.56 11.06 18.24
N TRP A 35 6.28 11.45 18.29
CA TRP A 35 5.43 11.51 17.10
C TRP A 35 5.94 12.48 16.04
N ARG A 36 6.43 13.66 16.44
CA ARG A 36 7.02 14.64 15.51
C ARG A 36 8.28 14.12 14.82
N ILE A 37 9.15 13.42 15.54
CA ILE A 37 10.37 12.82 14.96
C ILE A 37 9.99 11.74 13.94
N ILE A 38 9.04 10.85 14.29
CA ILE A 38 8.58 9.78 13.39
C ILE A 38 8.02 10.38 12.10
N ILE A 39 7.13 11.39 12.19
CA ILE A 39 6.56 12.06 11.02
C ILE A 39 7.65 12.78 10.21
N GLY A 40 8.56 13.49 10.87
CA GLY A 40 9.64 14.21 10.21
C GLY A 40 10.56 13.30 9.39
N VAL A 41 10.95 12.15 9.95
CA VAL A 41 11.78 11.15 9.28
C VAL A 41 11.06 10.54 8.08
N ASP A 42 9.77 10.22 8.20
CA ASP A 42 8.99 9.63 7.11
C ASP A 42 8.78 10.61 5.94
N VAL A 43 8.47 11.88 6.25
CA VAL A 43 8.32 12.94 5.25
C VAL A 43 9.63 13.15 4.50
N GLN A 44 10.75 13.25 5.20
CA GLN A 44 12.06 13.44 4.57
C GLN A 44 12.39 12.28 3.63
N GLY A 45 12.21 11.03 4.07
CA GLY A 45 12.46 9.86 3.24
C GLY A 45 11.59 9.80 1.98
N ASN A 46 10.34 10.25 2.05
CA ASN A 46 9.45 10.33 0.90
C ASN A 46 9.85 11.45 -0.09
N VAL A 47 10.28 12.61 0.43
CA VAL A 47 10.81 13.71 -0.39
C VAL A 47 12.09 13.28 -1.13
N ASP A 48 13.01 12.61 -0.44
CA ASP A 48 14.27 12.14 -1.03
C ASP A 48 14.03 11.10 -2.13
N LYS A 49 13.10 10.16 -1.89
CA LYS A 49 12.66 9.21 -2.93
C LYS A 49 12.02 9.92 -4.12
N ALA A 50 11.17 10.91 -3.89
CA ALA A 50 10.55 11.68 -4.96
C ALA A 50 11.61 12.45 -5.78
N ALA A 51 12.56 13.09 -5.12
CA ALA A 51 13.68 13.78 -5.75
C ALA A 51 14.55 12.81 -6.58
N HIS A 52 14.85 11.63 -6.03
CA HIS A 52 15.60 10.59 -6.74
C HIS A 52 14.86 10.08 -7.97
N ASN A 53 13.56 9.80 -7.86
CA ASN A 53 12.72 9.35 -8.98
C ASN A 53 12.63 10.41 -10.09
N ILE A 54 12.49 11.69 -9.73
CA ILE A 54 12.52 12.81 -10.69
C ILE A 54 13.87 12.87 -11.38
N LYS A 55 14.98 12.79 -10.63
CA LYS A 55 16.33 12.83 -11.19
C LYS A 55 16.58 11.67 -12.15
N PHE A 56 16.20 10.46 -11.76
CA PHE A 56 16.30 9.26 -12.59
C PHE A 56 15.46 9.37 -13.87
N ALA A 57 14.21 9.87 -13.77
CA ALA A 57 13.36 10.11 -14.94
C ALA A 57 13.96 11.17 -15.89
N LEU A 58 14.58 12.23 -15.35
CA LEU A 58 15.27 13.24 -16.14
C LEU A 58 16.54 12.69 -16.81
N GLU A 59 17.28 11.83 -16.12
CA GLU A 59 18.48 11.17 -16.67
C GLU A 59 18.10 10.18 -17.77
N GLN A 60 17.08 9.34 -17.59
CA GLN A 60 16.54 8.49 -18.65
C GLN A 60 16.02 9.30 -19.85
N GLY A 61 15.34 10.42 -19.59
CA GLY A 61 14.90 11.35 -20.64
C GLY A 61 16.06 12.00 -21.41
N LYS A 62 17.25 12.11 -20.81
CA LYS A 62 18.47 12.57 -21.49
C LYS A 62 19.12 11.46 -22.34
N TYR A 63 19.06 10.20 -21.92
CA TYR A 63 19.55 9.07 -22.72
C TYR A 63 18.71 8.84 -23.99
N ILE A 64 17.38 9.01 -23.92
CA ILE A 64 16.49 8.95 -25.10
C ILE A 64 16.76 10.11 -26.09
N LYS A 65 17.41 11.19 -25.65
CA LYS A 65 17.76 12.33 -26.51
C LYS A 65 19.16 12.26 -27.15
N LYS A 66 19.98 11.25 -26.87
CA LYS A 66 21.40 11.25 -27.30
C LYS A 66 21.88 10.03 -28.09
N GLY A 67 21.01 9.10 -28.44
CA GLY A 67 21.32 8.00 -29.36
C GLY A 67 20.08 7.57 -30.12
N GLU A 68 20.11 7.78 -31.44
CA GLU A 68 19.08 7.41 -32.42
C GLU A 68 17.76 8.22 -32.38
N ILE A 69 17.62 9.19 -33.29
CA ILE A 69 16.66 9.18 -34.41
C ILE A 69 17.08 10.35 -35.33
N GLU A 70 17.98 10.05 -36.26
CA GLU A 70 18.15 10.81 -37.51
C GLU A 70 17.40 10.10 -38.66
N SER A 71 16.38 9.30 -38.33
CA SER A 71 15.48 8.68 -39.29
C SER A 71 14.06 9.21 -39.10
N GLU A 72 13.62 9.94 -40.10
CA GLU A 72 12.32 10.54 -40.34
C GLU A 72 11.10 9.62 -40.09
N TYR A 73 10.76 9.38 -38.82
CA TYR A 73 9.42 9.02 -38.40
C TYR A 73 8.99 10.05 -37.36
N ARG A 74 8.40 11.16 -37.82
CA ARG A 74 7.58 11.99 -36.93
C ARG A 74 6.43 11.11 -36.47
N ILE A 75 6.61 10.41 -35.35
CA ILE A 75 5.47 9.96 -34.55
C ILE A 75 4.77 11.27 -34.20
N VAL A 76 3.70 11.59 -34.93
CA VAL A 76 2.82 12.69 -34.60
C VAL A 76 2.20 12.32 -33.27
N ILE A 77 2.83 12.74 -32.18
CA ILE A 77 2.25 12.66 -30.85
C ILE A 77 1.08 13.64 -30.87
N GLN A 78 -0.08 13.16 -31.33
CA GLN A 78 -1.32 13.92 -31.23
C GLN A 78 -1.49 14.33 -29.77
N LYS A 79 -1.60 15.64 -29.53
CA LYS A 79 -1.82 16.19 -28.19
C LYS A 79 -3.09 15.57 -27.59
N ALA A 80 -2.98 15.13 -26.34
CA ALA A 80 -4.11 14.61 -25.60
C ALA A 80 -5.20 15.70 -25.49
N THR A 81 -6.36 15.45 -26.10
CA THR A 81 -7.52 16.36 -26.04
C THR A 81 -8.62 15.71 -25.19
N TRP A 82 -9.35 16.53 -24.42
CA TRP A 82 -10.46 16.08 -23.59
C TRP A 82 -11.63 15.48 -24.39
N LYS A 83 -11.90 16.01 -25.59
CA LYS A 83 -12.92 15.48 -26.49
C LYS A 83 -12.59 14.04 -26.92
N ASP A 84 -11.34 13.80 -27.29
CA ASP A 84 -10.85 12.48 -27.68
C ASP A 84 -10.85 11.49 -26.50
N PHE A 85 -10.55 11.98 -25.29
CA PHE A 85 -10.64 11.18 -24.08
C PHE A 85 -12.07 10.70 -23.82
N ILE A 86 -13.05 11.62 -23.85
CA ILE A 86 -14.46 11.29 -23.64
C ILE A 86 -14.97 10.37 -24.75
N HIS A 87 -14.57 10.60 -26.01
CA HIS A 87 -14.94 9.72 -27.11
C HIS A 87 -14.36 8.30 -26.93
N HIS A 88 -13.08 8.19 -26.56
CA HIS A 88 -12.39 6.92 -26.38
C HIS A 88 -12.93 6.12 -25.19
N PHE A 89 -13.10 6.74 -24.02
CA PHE A 89 -13.62 6.08 -22.82
C PHE A 89 -15.14 6.03 -22.74
N GLY A 90 -15.85 6.78 -23.59
CA GLY A 90 -17.29 6.65 -23.80
C GLY A 90 -17.65 5.35 -24.54
N GLN A 91 -16.70 4.75 -25.27
CA GLN A 91 -16.84 3.40 -25.80
C GLN A 91 -16.73 2.39 -24.65
N TRP A 92 -17.75 1.54 -24.48
CA TRP A 92 -17.82 0.58 -23.39
C TRP A 92 -16.59 -0.33 -23.29
N GLU A 93 -15.98 -0.69 -24.42
CA GLU A 93 -14.79 -1.52 -24.47
C GLU A 93 -13.59 -0.93 -23.69
N ASN A 94 -13.39 0.38 -23.77
CA ASN A 94 -12.31 1.08 -23.05
C ASN A 94 -12.79 1.57 -21.68
N GLY A 95 -14.05 2.04 -21.60
CA GLY A 95 -14.67 2.51 -20.37
C GLY A 95 -14.74 1.43 -19.29
N LYS A 96 -15.05 0.18 -19.64
CA LYS A 96 -15.10 -0.94 -18.69
C LYS A 96 -13.74 -1.24 -18.05
N VAL A 97 -12.64 -0.98 -18.76
CA VAL A 97 -11.28 -1.15 -18.23
C VAL A 97 -10.98 -0.08 -17.19
N LEU A 98 -11.29 1.19 -17.50
CA LEU A 98 -11.14 2.31 -16.56
C LEU A 98 -12.02 2.14 -15.32
N LEU A 99 -13.25 1.68 -15.50
CA LEU A 99 -14.15 1.36 -14.39
C LEU A 99 -13.61 0.20 -13.56
N GLY A 100 -13.15 -0.89 -14.20
CA GLY A 100 -12.60 -2.05 -13.52
C GLY A 100 -11.36 -1.72 -12.68
N THR A 101 -10.42 -0.95 -13.21
CA THR A 101 -9.24 -0.51 -12.45
C THR A 101 -9.61 0.40 -11.29
N SER A 102 -10.60 1.29 -11.48
CA SER A 102 -11.02 2.24 -10.45
C SER A 102 -11.77 1.53 -9.31
N VAL A 103 -12.75 0.68 -9.64
CA VAL A 103 -13.52 -0.09 -8.63
C VAL A 103 -12.64 -1.03 -7.84
N THR A 104 -11.69 -1.71 -8.50
CA THR A 104 -10.78 -2.62 -7.80
C THR A 104 -9.81 -1.87 -6.89
N TRP A 105 -9.31 -0.70 -7.30
CA TRP A 105 -8.48 0.12 -6.43
C TRP A 105 -9.28 0.67 -5.24
N PHE A 106 -10.50 1.16 -5.48
CA PHE A 106 -11.42 1.60 -4.42
C PHE A 106 -11.72 0.50 -3.39
N ALA A 107 -12.12 -0.68 -3.84
CA ALA A 107 -12.44 -1.79 -2.94
C ALA A 107 -11.20 -2.28 -2.17
N HIS A 108 -10.03 -2.24 -2.80
CA HIS A 108 -8.77 -2.57 -2.14
C HIS A 108 -8.43 -1.56 -1.04
N ASP A 109 -8.48 -0.26 -1.34
CA ASP A 109 -8.10 0.81 -0.42
C ASP A 109 -9.02 0.82 0.82
N ILE A 110 -10.34 0.61 0.67
CA ILE A 110 -11.26 0.48 1.82
C ILE A 110 -10.77 -0.60 2.79
N ALA A 111 -10.49 -1.80 2.26
CA ALA A 111 -10.07 -2.91 3.11
C ALA A 111 -8.68 -2.67 3.70
N TYR A 112 -7.73 -2.19 2.89
CA TYR A 112 -6.35 -1.97 3.30
C TYR A 112 -6.26 -0.89 4.40
N TYR A 113 -6.91 0.25 4.20
CA TYR A 113 -6.92 1.33 5.19
C TYR A 113 -7.81 1.02 6.38
N GLY A 114 -8.95 0.35 6.18
CA GLY A 114 -9.80 -0.10 7.29
C GLY A 114 -9.03 -0.98 8.27
N ILE A 115 -8.21 -1.90 7.77
CA ILE A 115 -7.35 -2.76 8.58
C ILE A 115 -6.20 -1.98 9.21
N GLY A 116 -5.53 -1.12 8.44
CA GLY A 116 -4.37 -0.36 8.90
C GLY A 116 -4.73 0.65 10.00
N LEU A 117 -5.84 1.39 9.85
CA LEU A 117 -6.29 2.40 10.80
C LEU A 117 -6.78 1.78 12.12
N ASN A 118 -7.39 0.60 12.06
CA ASN A 118 -7.91 -0.09 13.25
C ASN A 118 -6.91 -1.07 13.87
N ASN A 119 -5.67 -1.13 13.36
CA ASN A 119 -4.69 -2.11 13.81
C ASN A 119 -4.36 -1.97 15.31
N ALA A 120 -4.22 -0.75 15.83
CA ALA A 120 -4.00 -0.52 17.26
C ALA A 120 -5.16 -1.05 18.13
N ILE A 121 -6.40 -0.81 17.71
CA ILE A 121 -7.62 -1.29 18.39
C ILE A 121 -7.68 -2.82 18.35
N ILE A 122 -7.30 -3.41 17.22
CA ILE A 122 -7.25 -4.86 17.05
C ILE A 122 -6.19 -5.49 17.98
N LEU A 123 -5.00 -4.90 18.07
CA LEU A 123 -3.93 -5.35 18.96
C LEU A 123 -4.30 -5.20 20.45
N GLU A 124 -5.07 -4.18 20.80
CA GLU A 124 -5.65 -4.02 22.14
C GLU A 124 -6.72 -5.09 22.42
N ALA A 125 -7.62 -5.34 21.48
CA ALA A 125 -8.70 -6.32 21.66
C ALA A 125 -8.19 -7.76 21.83
N ILE A 126 -7.02 -8.10 21.27
CA ILE A 126 -6.37 -9.40 21.50
C ILE A 126 -5.52 -9.45 22.78
N GLY A 127 -5.51 -8.38 23.59
CA GLY A 127 -4.79 -8.30 24.86
C GLY A 127 -3.27 -8.15 24.71
N TYR A 128 -2.77 -7.84 23.51
CA TYR A 128 -1.34 -7.62 23.27
C TYR A 128 -0.87 -6.24 23.75
N VAL A 129 -1.80 -5.28 23.79
CA VAL A 129 -1.61 -3.94 24.30
C VAL A 129 -2.38 -3.81 25.62
N LYS A 130 -1.72 -3.33 26.68
CA LYS A 130 -2.35 -3.06 27.98
C LYS A 130 -2.40 -1.56 28.22
N THR A 131 -3.60 -1.02 28.45
CA THR A 131 -3.90 0.41 28.46
C THR A 131 -3.32 1.17 29.66
N ASP A 132 -2.78 0.48 30.66
CA ASP A 132 -2.27 1.09 31.90
C ASP A 132 -0.97 1.89 31.71
N ASP A 133 -0.18 1.57 30.67
CA ASP A 133 1.06 2.28 30.35
C ASP A 133 1.12 2.61 28.85
N ALA A 134 1.07 3.91 28.55
CA ALA A 134 1.14 4.43 27.18
C ALA A 134 2.46 4.06 26.49
N TYR A 135 3.57 4.01 27.23
CA TYR A 135 4.86 3.62 26.68
C TYR A 135 4.85 2.15 26.23
N GLN A 136 4.47 1.24 27.14
CA GLN A 136 4.39 -0.18 26.83
C GLN A 136 3.37 -0.47 25.74
N SER A 137 2.26 0.27 25.71
CA SER A 137 1.26 0.15 24.66
C SER A 137 1.85 0.43 23.28
N LEU A 138 2.51 1.58 23.11
CA LEU A 138 3.10 1.98 21.82
C LEU A 138 4.29 1.11 21.44
N PHE A 139 5.07 0.66 22.42
CA PHE A 139 6.17 -0.26 22.21
C PHE A 139 5.66 -1.61 21.68
N ASN A 140 4.62 -2.18 22.32
CA ASN A 140 4.00 -3.42 21.86
C ASN A 140 3.37 -3.24 20.48
N ILE A 141 2.60 -2.18 20.23
CA ILE A 141 2.03 -1.88 18.90
C ILE A 141 3.14 -1.86 17.83
N SER A 142 4.27 -1.21 18.12
CA SER A 142 5.41 -1.13 17.20
C SER A 142 5.99 -2.51 16.89
N ILE A 143 6.19 -3.35 17.91
CA ILE A 143 6.66 -4.73 17.71
C ILE A 143 5.64 -5.55 16.91
N GLY A 144 4.36 -5.47 17.26
CA GLY A 144 3.29 -6.20 16.58
C GLY A 144 3.25 -5.87 15.09
N ASN A 145 3.36 -4.59 14.75
CA ASN A 145 3.42 -4.12 13.37
C ASN A 145 4.64 -4.63 12.62
N ILE A 146 5.82 -4.65 13.25
CA ILE A 146 7.04 -5.21 12.64
C ILE A 146 6.84 -6.70 12.34
N VAL A 147 6.34 -7.46 13.32
CA VAL A 147 6.10 -8.91 13.17
C VAL A 147 5.11 -9.20 12.05
N ILE A 148 3.97 -8.51 12.02
CA ILE A 148 2.96 -8.66 10.96
C ILE A 148 3.55 -8.28 9.59
N THR A 149 4.34 -7.21 9.51
CA THR A 149 4.96 -6.75 8.26
C THR A 149 5.98 -7.76 7.72
N LEU A 150 6.77 -8.37 8.61
CA LEU A 150 7.76 -9.39 8.25
C LEU A 150 7.10 -10.71 7.84
N MET A 151 5.99 -11.10 8.46
CA MET A 151 5.30 -12.36 8.14
C MET A 151 4.35 -12.25 6.95
N GLY A 152 3.69 -11.10 6.78
CA GLY A 152 2.67 -10.91 5.74
C GLY A 152 3.15 -10.03 4.60
N THR A 153 3.37 -8.75 4.88
CA THR A 153 3.57 -7.71 3.86
C THR A 153 4.80 -7.95 2.98
N ILE A 154 5.97 -8.18 3.58
CA ILE A 154 7.22 -8.36 2.84
C ILE A 154 7.20 -9.64 1.99
N PRO A 155 6.85 -10.82 2.54
CA PRO A 155 6.70 -12.03 1.74
C PRO A 155 5.68 -11.85 0.62
N GLY A 156 4.55 -11.19 0.89
CA GLY A 156 3.52 -10.95 -0.10
C GLY A 156 4.03 -10.17 -1.32
N TYR A 157 4.81 -9.11 -1.10
CA TYR A 157 5.44 -8.36 -2.19
C TYR A 157 6.42 -9.19 -3.00
N TRP A 158 7.29 -9.98 -2.35
CA TRP A 158 8.25 -10.83 -3.04
C TRP A 158 7.56 -11.90 -3.87
N PHE A 159 6.52 -12.53 -3.33
CA PHE A 159 5.71 -13.48 -4.10
C PHE A 159 5.08 -12.82 -5.32
N THR A 160 4.60 -11.57 -5.21
CA THR A 160 4.13 -10.84 -6.40
C THR A 160 5.26 -10.64 -7.39
N VAL A 161 6.42 -10.14 -6.97
CA VAL A 161 7.56 -9.90 -7.87
C VAL A 161 7.96 -11.16 -8.64
N PHE A 162 8.01 -12.33 -7.99
CA PHE A 162 8.41 -13.57 -8.65
C PHE A 162 7.31 -14.18 -9.53
N LEU A 163 6.05 -14.01 -9.18
CA LEU A 163 4.94 -14.71 -9.85
C LEU A 163 4.15 -13.83 -10.82
N VAL A 164 4.30 -12.51 -10.79
CA VAL A 164 3.50 -11.57 -11.60
C VAL A 164 3.69 -11.76 -13.10
N ASP A 165 4.89 -12.13 -13.52
CA ASP A 165 5.20 -12.39 -14.93
C ASP A 165 4.81 -13.80 -15.38
N SER A 166 4.74 -14.76 -14.44
CA SER A 166 4.41 -16.16 -14.74
C SER A 166 2.91 -16.47 -14.67
N LEU A 167 2.22 -16.03 -13.61
CA LEU A 167 0.79 -16.29 -13.39
C LEU A 167 -0.10 -15.24 -14.06
N GLY A 168 0.44 -14.05 -14.31
CA GLY A 168 -0.29 -12.93 -14.87
C GLY A 168 -1.05 -12.11 -13.82
N ARG A 169 -1.16 -10.81 -14.12
CA ARG A 169 -1.62 -9.76 -13.20
C ARG A 169 -3.10 -9.93 -12.83
N LYS A 170 -3.93 -10.27 -13.84
CA LYS A 170 -5.37 -10.50 -13.66
C LYS A 170 -5.67 -11.69 -12.74
N TYR A 171 -4.92 -12.78 -12.88
CA TYR A 171 -5.14 -13.97 -12.06
C TYR A 171 -4.77 -13.70 -10.60
N ILE A 172 -3.60 -13.10 -10.36
CA ILE A 172 -3.15 -12.71 -9.01
C ILE A 172 -4.16 -11.75 -8.35
N GLN A 173 -4.69 -10.79 -9.10
CA GLN A 173 -5.69 -9.86 -8.57
C GLN A 173 -6.98 -10.57 -8.16
N LEU A 174 -7.52 -11.45 -9.01
CA LEU A 174 -8.75 -12.20 -8.72
C LEU A 174 -8.57 -13.16 -7.56
N GLN A 175 -7.46 -13.91 -7.54
CA GLN A 175 -7.12 -14.81 -6.44
C GLN A 175 -6.98 -14.04 -5.12
N GLY A 176 -6.27 -12.92 -5.14
CA GLY A 176 -6.07 -12.07 -3.96
C GLY A 176 -7.40 -11.58 -3.40
N PHE A 177 -8.29 -11.03 -4.24
CA PHE A 177 -9.63 -10.61 -3.78
C PHE A 177 -10.46 -11.78 -3.25
N ALA A 178 -10.47 -12.92 -3.94
CA ALA A 178 -11.25 -14.09 -3.49
C ALA A 178 -10.78 -14.61 -2.12
N LEU A 179 -9.47 -14.75 -1.92
CA LEU A 179 -8.91 -15.21 -0.65
C LEU A 179 -9.10 -14.18 0.47
N LEU A 180 -8.95 -12.89 0.18
CA LEU A 180 -9.25 -11.82 1.14
C LEU A 180 -10.71 -11.84 1.57
N THR A 181 -11.64 -12.01 0.64
CA THR A 181 -13.08 -12.11 0.96
C THR A 181 -13.33 -13.29 1.90
N ILE A 182 -12.75 -14.46 1.64
CA ILE A 182 -12.90 -15.63 2.51
C ILE A 182 -12.34 -15.33 3.91
N ILE A 183 -11.14 -14.76 3.99
CA ILE A 183 -10.50 -14.43 5.27
C ILE A 183 -11.32 -13.40 6.06
N PHE A 184 -11.83 -12.35 5.41
CA PHE A 184 -12.66 -11.34 6.08
C PHE A 184 -14.02 -11.87 6.52
N ILE A 185 -14.61 -12.81 5.79
CA ILE A 185 -15.82 -13.52 6.24
C ILE A 185 -15.51 -14.31 7.52
N ILE A 186 -14.40 -15.08 7.53
CA ILE A 186 -13.98 -15.86 8.70
C ILE A 186 -13.73 -14.95 9.91
N ILE A 187 -12.94 -13.88 9.74
CA ILE A 187 -12.64 -12.93 10.82
C ILE A 187 -13.90 -12.20 11.25
N GLY A 188 -14.73 -11.72 10.33
CA GLY A 188 -15.91 -10.91 10.61
C GLY A 188 -16.99 -11.66 11.40
N PHE A 189 -17.36 -12.87 10.96
CA PHE A 189 -18.37 -13.68 11.66
C PHE A 189 -17.78 -14.42 12.87
N GLY A 190 -16.52 -14.86 12.78
CA GLY A 190 -15.85 -15.62 13.82
C GLY A 190 -15.18 -14.78 14.91
N TYR A 191 -15.18 -13.45 14.80
CA TYR A 191 -14.35 -12.56 15.63
C TYR A 191 -14.42 -12.89 17.13
N LYS A 192 -15.62 -12.90 17.70
CA LYS A 192 -15.83 -13.11 19.14
C LYS A 192 -15.31 -14.47 19.61
N GLU A 193 -15.59 -15.53 18.85
CA GLU A 193 -15.15 -16.89 19.17
C GLU A 193 -13.63 -17.03 19.05
N ILE A 194 -13.03 -16.41 18.01
CA ILE A 194 -11.59 -16.47 17.76
C ILE A 194 -10.82 -15.76 18.87
N ILE A 195 -11.21 -14.54 19.25
CA ILE A 195 -10.47 -13.79 20.28
C ILE A 195 -10.57 -14.47 21.66
N THR A 196 -11.69 -15.14 21.96
CA THR A 196 -11.87 -15.83 23.25
C THR A 196 -11.15 -17.18 23.29
N LYS A 197 -11.12 -17.93 22.18
CA LYS A 197 -10.56 -19.30 22.15
C LYS A 197 -9.10 -19.36 21.72
N SER A 198 -8.66 -18.51 20.80
CA SER A 198 -7.29 -18.55 20.25
C SER A 198 -6.85 -17.23 19.62
N ILE A 199 -6.14 -16.43 20.40
CA ILE A 199 -5.43 -15.23 19.91
C ILE A 199 -4.42 -15.57 18.80
N PRO A 200 -3.63 -16.67 18.87
CA PRO A 200 -2.70 -17.01 17.79
C PRO A 200 -3.38 -17.22 16.44
N LEU A 201 -4.57 -17.83 16.42
CA LEU A 201 -5.36 -18.01 15.19
C LEU A 201 -5.74 -16.67 14.56
N PHE A 202 -6.13 -15.69 15.38
CA PHE A 202 -6.41 -14.34 14.89
C PHE A 202 -5.18 -13.72 14.22
N ILE A 203 -4.02 -13.79 14.87
CA ILE A 203 -2.76 -13.23 14.36
C ILE A 203 -2.36 -13.87 13.03
N ILE A 204 -2.55 -15.20 12.89
CA ILE A 204 -2.29 -15.92 11.65
C ILE A 204 -3.22 -15.43 10.54
N LEU A 205 -4.54 -15.37 10.80
CA LEU A 205 -5.52 -14.90 9.81
C LEU A 205 -5.29 -13.45 9.41
N TYR A 206 -4.92 -12.59 10.36
CA TYR A 206 -4.58 -11.19 10.12
C TYR A 206 -3.28 -11.04 9.32
N SER A 207 -2.25 -11.84 9.63
CA SER A 207 -0.99 -11.83 8.87
C SER A 207 -1.20 -12.39 7.45
N LEU A 208 -2.09 -13.37 7.31
CA LEU A 208 -2.46 -13.96 6.02
C LEU A 208 -3.28 -12.98 5.17
N SER A 209 -4.16 -12.19 5.78
CA SER A 209 -4.85 -11.12 5.06
C SER A 209 -3.86 -10.09 4.54
N GLN A 210 -2.92 -9.63 5.37
CA GLN A 210 -1.82 -8.75 4.95
C GLN A 210 -0.99 -9.38 3.82
N PHE A 211 -0.67 -10.67 3.92
CA PHE A 211 0.01 -11.40 2.87
C PHE A 211 -0.74 -11.33 1.54
N PHE A 212 -2.01 -11.76 1.47
CA PHE A 212 -2.78 -11.76 0.21
C PHE A 212 -3.16 -10.38 -0.28
N GLN A 213 -3.22 -9.38 0.60
CA GLN A 213 -3.45 -8.00 0.21
C GLN A 213 -2.24 -7.47 -0.58
N ASN A 214 -1.02 -7.85 -0.17
CA ASN A 214 0.23 -7.52 -0.87
C ASN A 214 0.54 -8.47 -2.05
N PHE A 215 0.26 -9.77 -1.88
CA PHE A 215 0.26 -10.82 -2.90
C PHE A 215 -1.09 -10.89 -3.62
N GLY A 216 -1.43 -9.81 -4.32
CA GLY A 216 -2.76 -9.66 -4.86
C GLY A 216 -3.04 -8.20 -5.22
N PRO A 217 -4.15 -7.63 -4.72
CA PRO A 217 -4.67 -6.37 -5.19
C PRO A 217 -3.74 -5.18 -4.94
N ASN A 218 -2.96 -5.11 -3.86
CA ASN A 218 -2.08 -3.95 -3.63
C ASN A 218 -1.13 -3.76 -4.81
N ALA A 219 -0.34 -4.78 -5.14
CA ALA A 219 0.62 -4.66 -6.22
C ALA A 219 -0.05 -4.58 -7.60
N THR A 220 -1.11 -5.36 -7.85
CA THR A 220 -1.74 -5.41 -9.18
C THR A 220 -2.53 -4.15 -9.49
N THR A 221 -3.16 -3.48 -8.52
CA THR A 221 -3.87 -2.22 -8.76
C THR A 221 -2.94 -1.08 -9.14
N PHE A 222 -1.66 -1.11 -8.74
CA PHE A 222 -0.65 -0.17 -9.25
C PHE A 222 -0.14 -0.56 -10.65
N ILE A 223 0.06 -1.86 -10.91
CA ILE A 223 0.65 -2.35 -12.17
C ILE A 223 -0.35 -2.26 -13.32
N VAL A 224 -1.56 -2.79 -13.15
CA VAL A 224 -2.56 -2.96 -14.22
C VAL A 224 -2.88 -1.65 -14.93
N PRO A 225 -3.20 -0.53 -14.24
CA PRO A 225 -3.42 0.77 -14.91
C PRO A 225 -2.21 1.25 -15.73
N GLY A 226 -0.99 0.94 -15.31
CA GLY A 226 0.22 1.29 -16.04
C GLY A 226 0.35 0.55 -17.38
N GLU A 227 -0.19 -0.67 -17.46
CA GLU A 227 -0.07 -1.55 -18.62
C GLU A 227 -1.26 -1.45 -19.57
N VAL A 228 -2.48 -1.31 -19.05
CA VAL A 228 -3.71 -1.39 -19.87
C VAL A 228 -4.09 -0.06 -20.52
N PHE A 229 -3.62 1.06 -19.97
CA PHE A 229 -3.99 2.37 -20.51
C PHE A 229 -3.06 2.83 -21.64
N PRO A 230 -3.63 3.44 -22.70
CA PRO A 230 -2.85 3.95 -23.81
C PRO A 230 -1.87 5.02 -23.31
N THR A 231 -0.64 5.00 -23.81
CA THR A 231 0.46 5.88 -23.37
C THR A 231 0.06 7.36 -23.34
N ARG A 232 -0.82 7.79 -24.26
CA ARG A 232 -1.37 9.15 -24.34
C ARG A 232 -2.17 9.58 -23.09
N TYR A 233 -2.92 8.68 -22.48
CA TYR A 233 -3.81 8.97 -21.35
C TYR A 233 -3.43 8.21 -20.07
N ARG A 234 -2.36 7.40 -20.10
CA ARG A 234 -1.93 6.55 -18.99
C ARG A 234 -1.85 7.30 -17.67
N SER A 235 -1.21 8.47 -17.63
CA SER A 235 -1.09 9.25 -16.39
C SER A 235 -2.44 9.76 -15.88
N THR A 236 -3.33 10.20 -16.77
CA THR A 236 -4.67 10.69 -16.41
C THR A 236 -5.53 9.55 -15.88
N CYS A 237 -5.57 8.42 -16.59
CA CYS A 237 -6.36 7.24 -16.20
C CYS A 237 -5.81 6.60 -14.91
N HIS A 238 -4.50 6.49 -14.77
CA HIS A 238 -3.86 6.04 -13.53
C HIS A 238 -4.21 7.00 -12.39
N GLY A 239 -4.19 8.32 -12.62
CA GLY A 239 -4.60 9.32 -11.65
C GLY A 239 -6.07 9.21 -11.25
N ILE A 240 -6.99 8.97 -12.19
CA ILE A 240 -8.42 8.75 -11.90
C ILE A 240 -8.61 7.50 -11.05
N SER A 241 -7.98 6.37 -11.41
CA SER A 241 -8.08 5.15 -10.62
C SER A 241 -7.44 5.31 -9.24
N ALA A 242 -6.29 5.98 -9.12
CA ALA A 242 -5.66 6.29 -7.84
C ALA A 242 -6.54 7.21 -6.97
N ALA A 243 -7.16 8.23 -7.57
CA ALA A 243 -8.08 9.13 -6.88
C ALA A 243 -9.31 8.38 -6.38
N SER A 244 -9.83 7.43 -7.16
CA SER A 244 -10.95 6.60 -6.71
C SER A 244 -10.58 5.74 -5.50
N GLY A 245 -9.36 5.21 -5.42
CA GLY A 245 -8.84 4.54 -4.23
C GLY A 245 -8.93 5.43 -2.98
N LYS A 246 -8.55 6.70 -3.13
CA LYS A 246 -8.58 7.69 -2.05
C LYS A 246 -9.99 8.11 -1.62
N LEU A 247 -11.01 7.95 -2.45
CA LEU A 247 -12.41 8.19 -2.04
C LEU A 247 -12.92 7.11 -1.06
N GLY A 248 -12.22 5.98 -0.95
CA GLY A 248 -12.55 4.90 -0.01
C GLY A 248 -11.96 5.09 1.40
N LEU A 249 -11.13 6.13 1.60
CA LEU A 249 -10.64 6.58 2.91
C LEU A 249 -11.69 7.46 3.60
#